data_AF-A0AAW0KEH6-F1
#
_entry.id   AF-A0AAW0KEH6-F1
#
_cell.length_a   1.000
_cell.length_b   1.000
_cell.length_c   1.000
_cell.angle_alpha   90.00
_cell.angle_beta   90.00
_cell.angle_gamma   90.00
#
_symmetry.space_group_name_H-M   'P 1'
#
loop_
_entity.id
_entity.type
_entity.pdbx_description
1 polymer ?
#
loop_
_entity_poly.entity_id
_entity_poly.type
_entity_poly.pdbx_seq_one_letter_code
_entity_poly.pdbx_strand_id
1 'polypeptide(L)'
;MHQHQQKTPLTTPPVVSQDDHDSDIDDLLKEYEDFANDEFSFDDLPPGYRFCPTDVELIRFYLNKKVSNEPLPPNQIVETNLYGYNPEFLAG
;
A
#
# COMPACT_ATOMS: atom_id res chain seq x y z
N MET A 1 -58.01 27.62 24.22
CA MET A 1 -57.18 28.06 23.08
C MET A 1 -55.85 27.30 23.13
N HIS A 2 -55.77 26.07 22.63
CA HIS A 2 -54.48 25.41 22.37
C HIS A 2 -54.61 24.63 21.07
N GLN A 3 -53.91 25.10 20.05
CA GLN A 3 -53.98 24.62 18.67
C GLN A 3 -53.35 23.22 18.55
N HIS A 4 -54.10 22.28 17.97
CA HIS A 4 -53.56 20.99 17.54
C HIS A 4 -52.61 21.21 16.34
N GLN A 5 -51.32 20.93 16.52
CA GLN A 5 -50.36 20.89 15.41
C GLN A 5 -50.43 19.51 14.75
N GLN A 6 -50.75 19.49 13.47
CA GLN A 6 -50.73 18.30 12.64
C GLN A 6 -49.27 17.91 12.37
N LYS A 7 -48.89 16.66 12.69
CA LYS A 7 -47.58 16.11 12.30
C LYS A 7 -47.66 15.66 10.84
N THR A 8 -46.85 16.26 9.98
CA THR A 8 -46.67 15.84 8.58
C THR A 8 -45.91 14.51 8.50
N PRO A 9 -46.11 13.68 7.46
CA PRO A 9 -45.37 12.44 7.29
C PRO A 9 -43.92 12.75 6.86
N LEU A 10 -42.97 12.04 7.45
CA LEU A 10 -41.56 12.11 7.10
C LEU A 10 -41.37 11.50 5.70
N THR A 11 -41.13 12.36 4.71
CA THR A 11 -40.76 11.93 3.36
C THR A 11 -39.36 11.33 3.41
N THR A 12 -39.24 10.05 3.06
CA THR A 12 -37.95 9.38 2.90
C THR A 12 -37.17 10.12 1.80
N PRO A 13 -35.90 10.53 2.02
CA PRO A 13 -35.08 11.02 0.93
C PRO A 13 -34.92 9.90 -0.12
N PRO A 14 -34.72 10.25 -1.40
CA PRO A 14 -34.45 9.24 -2.42
C PRO A 14 -33.26 8.40 -1.96
N VAL A 15 -33.40 7.07 -2.02
CA VAL A 15 -32.27 6.17 -1.88
C VAL A 15 -31.27 6.60 -2.94
N VAL A 16 -30.17 7.23 -2.50
CA VAL A 16 -29.00 7.36 -3.35
C VAL A 16 -28.58 5.94 -3.63
N SER A 17 -28.72 5.50 -4.88
CA SER A 17 -28.04 4.31 -5.34
C SER A 17 -26.58 4.56 -5.03
N GLN A 18 -26.04 3.80 -4.07
CA GLN A 18 -24.61 3.79 -3.85
C GLN A 18 -24.04 3.14 -5.10
N ASP A 19 -23.48 3.97 -5.97
CA ASP A 19 -22.69 3.53 -7.10
C ASP A 19 -21.62 2.56 -6.58
N ASP A 20 -21.54 1.40 -7.20
CA ASP A 20 -20.63 0.29 -6.94
C ASP A 20 -19.16 0.70 -7.14
N HIS A 21 -18.60 1.51 -6.24
CA HIS A 21 -17.21 1.96 -6.28
C HIS A 21 -16.24 0.97 -5.59
N ASP A 22 -16.52 -0.34 -5.65
CA ASP A 22 -15.56 -1.38 -5.24
C ASP A 22 -14.54 -1.69 -6.37
N SER A 23 -14.78 -1.23 -7.61
CA SER A 23 -13.90 -1.48 -8.75
C SER A 23 -12.57 -0.73 -8.69
N ASP A 24 -12.55 0.44 -8.06
CA ASP A 24 -11.34 1.26 -8.00
C ASP A 24 -10.25 0.60 -7.16
N ILE A 25 -10.61 -0.16 -6.13
CA ILE A 25 -9.61 -0.81 -5.27
C ILE A 25 -8.97 -1.98 -6.01
N ASP A 26 -9.76 -2.79 -6.72
CA ASP A 26 -9.25 -3.93 -7.47
C ASP A 26 -8.36 -3.47 -8.64
N ASP A 27 -8.75 -2.40 -9.35
CA ASP A 27 -7.94 -1.80 -10.42
C ASP A 27 -6.65 -1.17 -9.86
N LEU A 28 -6.70 -0.53 -8.68
CA LEU A 28 -5.51 -0.01 -8.01
C LEU A 28 -4.58 -1.15 -7.59
N LEU A 29 -5.10 -2.22 -6.99
CA LEU A 29 -4.30 -3.39 -6.60
C LEU A 29 -3.66 -4.06 -7.81
N LYS A 30 -4.37 -4.11 -8.93
CA LYS A 30 -3.84 -4.59 -10.21
C LYS A 30 -2.73 -3.70 -10.74
N GLU A 31 -2.88 -2.37 -10.68
CA GLU A 31 -1.83 -1.43 -11.06
C GLU A 31 -0.59 -1.62 -10.16
N TYR A 32 -0.78 -1.86 -8.86
CA TYR A 32 0.32 -2.18 -7.93
C TYR A 32 0.96 -3.55 -8.21
N GLU A 33 0.18 -4.56 -8.58
CA GLU A 33 0.71 -5.88 -8.96
C GLU A 33 1.45 -5.83 -10.30
N ASP A 34 0.91 -5.13 -11.30
CA ASP A 34 1.55 -4.94 -12.61
C ASP A 34 2.85 -4.13 -12.46
N PHE A 35 2.89 -3.10 -11.61
CA PHE A 35 4.15 -2.40 -11.27
C PHE A 35 5.14 -3.26 -10.48
N ALA A 36 4.68 -4.24 -9.72
CA ALA A 36 5.54 -5.20 -9.02
C ALA A 36 6.08 -6.30 -9.97
N ASN A 37 5.40 -6.52 -11.11
CA ASN A 37 5.75 -7.51 -12.13
C ASN A 37 6.53 -6.93 -13.32
N ASP A 38 6.51 -5.60 -13.53
CA ASP A 38 7.42 -4.95 -14.48
C ASP A 38 8.85 -5.11 -13.97
N GLU A 39 9.74 -5.55 -14.86
CA GLU A 39 11.14 -5.85 -14.57
C GLU A 39 11.87 -4.52 -14.29
N PHE A 40 11.67 -3.97 -13.10
CA PHE A 40 12.27 -2.72 -12.68
C PHE A 40 13.80 -2.90 -12.67
N SER A 41 14.44 -2.41 -13.72
CA SER A 41 15.88 -2.42 -13.85
C SER A 41 16.48 -1.30 -13.02
N PHE A 42 17.24 -1.66 -11.99
CA PHE A 42 18.01 -0.70 -11.21
C PHE A 42 19.11 -0.01 -12.05
N ASP A 43 19.42 -0.52 -13.24
CA ASP A 43 20.40 0.08 -14.16
C ASP A 43 19.87 1.36 -14.83
N ASP A 44 18.54 1.56 -14.88
CA ASP A 44 17.91 2.74 -15.48
C ASP A 44 17.75 3.91 -14.50
N LEU A 45 18.16 3.73 -13.24
CA LEU A 45 18.06 4.77 -12.23
C LEU A 45 19.01 5.93 -12.50
N PRO A 46 18.57 7.19 -12.27
CA PRO A 46 19.43 8.35 -12.49
C PRO A 46 20.63 8.33 -11.54
N PRO A 47 21.80 8.86 -11.96
CA PRO A 47 22.97 8.96 -11.11
C PRO A 47 22.67 9.66 -9.79
N GLY A 48 23.08 9.05 -8.68
CA GLY A 48 22.85 9.57 -7.33
C GLY A 48 21.57 9.07 -6.66
N TYR A 49 20.72 8.33 -7.38
CA TYR A 49 19.63 7.57 -6.74
C TYR A 49 20.22 6.56 -5.76
N ARG A 50 19.69 6.53 -4.54
CA ARG A 50 20.12 5.61 -3.49
C ARG A 50 18.94 5.16 -2.66
N PHE A 51 19.04 3.96 -2.13
CA PHE A 51 18.16 3.50 -1.08
C PHE A 51 18.43 4.31 0.20
N CYS A 52 17.48 5.16 0.59
CA CYS A 52 17.58 6.03 1.76
C CYS A 52 16.21 6.19 2.46
N PRO A 53 15.60 5.08 2.92
CA PRO A 53 14.29 5.15 3.57
C PRO A 53 14.38 5.79 4.96
N THR A 54 13.27 6.36 5.42
CA THR A 54 13.04 6.64 6.84
C THR A 54 12.73 5.35 7.60
N ASP A 55 12.84 5.38 8.94
CA ASP A 55 12.48 4.24 9.80
C ASP A 55 11.04 3.77 9.57
N VAL A 56 10.12 4.72 9.39
CA VAL A 56 8.70 4.44 9.15
C VAL A 56 8.51 3.74 7.82
N GLU A 57 9.20 4.19 6.77
CA GLU A 57 9.12 3.57 5.44
C GLU A 57 9.72 2.17 5.45
N LEU A 58 10.88 1.98 6.08
CA LEU A 58 11.53 0.68 6.22
C LEU A 58 10.63 -0.32 6.93
N ILE A 59 10.03 0.07 8.05
CA ILE A 59 9.16 -0.81 8.83
C ILE A 59 7.87 -1.11 8.06
N ARG A 60 7.16 -0.07 7.60
CA ARG A 60 5.83 -0.21 6.99
C ARG A 60 5.88 -0.95 5.66
N PHE A 61 6.79 -0.59 4.77
CA PHE A 61 6.76 -1.06 3.38
C PHE A 61 7.66 -2.25 3.09
N TYR A 62 8.64 -2.56 3.96
CA TYR A 62 9.55 -3.69 3.76
C TYR A 62 9.39 -4.75 4.84
N LEU A 63 9.61 -4.40 6.12
CA LEU A 63 9.68 -5.39 7.19
C LEU A 63 8.31 -6.00 7.51
N ASN A 64 7.27 -5.17 7.70
CA ASN A 64 5.92 -5.65 7.99
C ASN A 64 5.36 -6.47 6.83
N LYS A 65 5.56 -6.01 5.59
CA LYS A 65 5.15 -6.74 4.40
C LYS A 65 5.83 -8.10 4.29
N LYS A 66 7.14 -8.16 4.55
CA LYS A 66 7.91 -9.40 4.54
C LYS A 66 7.36 -10.43 5.54
N VAL A 67 7.11 -10.02 6.78
CA VAL A 67 6.59 -10.97 7.80
C VAL A 67 5.15 -11.40 7.54
N SER A 68 4.37 -10.58 6.83
CA SER A 68 3.01 -10.90 6.37
C SER A 68 2.97 -11.70 5.07
N ASN A 69 4.11 -12.00 4.44
CA ASN A 69 4.21 -12.58 3.09
C ASN A 69 3.48 -11.76 2.00
N GLU A 70 3.48 -10.44 2.13
CA GLU A 70 2.96 -9.53 1.11
C GLU A 70 4.03 -9.16 0.07
N PRO A 71 3.65 -8.77 -1.15
CA PRO A 71 4.59 -8.28 -2.16
C PRO A 71 5.40 -7.07 -1.65
N LEU A 72 6.72 -7.17 -1.79
CA LEU A 72 7.64 -6.09 -1.46
C LEU A 72 7.78 -5.12 -2.64
N PRO A 73 8.00 -3.82 -2.40
CA PRO A 73 8.45 -2.91 -3.45
C PRO A 73 9.74 -3.44 -4.12
N PRO A 74 10.03 -3.09 -5.38
CA PRO A 74 11.30 -3.42 -6.02
C PRO A 74 12.48 -3.04 -5.11
N ASN A 75 13.32 -4.02 -4.77
CA ASN A 75 14.41 -3.83 -3.81
C ASN A 75 15.59 -4.77 -4.08
N GLN A 76 16.76 -4.42 -3.56
CA GLN A 76 17.98 -5.24 -3.62
C GLN A 76 18.29 -5.93 -2.28
N ILE A 77 17.31 -6.08 -1.40
CA ILE A 77 17.51 -6.65 -0.06
C ILE A 77 17.55 -8.18 -0.17
N VAL A 78 18.74 -8.75 0.04
CA VAL A 78 18.98 -10.20 0.01
C VAL A 78 18.71 -10.85 1.36
N GLU A 79 18.16 -12.08 1.33
CA GLU A 79 18.01 -12.90 2.53
C GLU A 79 19.36 -13.46 2.96
N THR A 80 19.77 -13.19 4.19
CA THR A 80 21.04 -13.68 4.72
C THR A 80 20.93 -14.04 6.20
N ASN A 81 21.74 -15.00 6.64
CA ASN A 81 21.92 -15.28 8.05
C ASN A 81 22.94 -14.29 8.65
N LEU A 82 22.47 -13.10 9.05
CA LEU A 82 23.32 -12.01 9.54
C LEU A 82 24.32 -12.45 10.62
N TYR A 83 23.91 -13.33 11.53
CA TYR A 83 24.76 -13.77 12.65
C TYR A 83 25.71 -14.92 12.30
N GLY A 84 25.60 -15.48 11.09
CA GLY A 84 26.47 -16.56 10.61
C GLY A 84 27.75 -16.08 9.92
N TYR A 85 27.89 -14.77 9.67
CA TYR A 85 28.98 -14.22 8.87
C TYR A 85 29.71 -13.08 9.58
N ASN A 86 30.98 -12.90 9.22
CA ASN A 86 31.72 -11.69 9.56
C ASN A 86 31.15 -10.51 8.76
N PRO A 87 31.02 -9.30 9.35
CA PRO A 87 30.56 -8.11 8.64
C PRO A 87 31.27 -7.86 7.31
N GLU A 88 32.58 -8.07 7.23
CA GLU A 88 33.38 -7.88 6.01
C GLU A 88 32.97 -8.84 4.88
N PHE A 89 32.39 -9.99 5.21
CA PHE A 89 31.87 -10.94 4.23
C PHE A 89 30.51 -10.52 3.65
N LEU A 90 29.74 -9.74 4.40
CA LEU A 90 28.39 -9.30 4.00
C LEU A 90 28.39 -7.96 3.24
N ALA A 91 29.50 -7.23 3.25
CA ALA A 91 29.63 -5.93 2.59
C ALA A 91 29.94 -6.01 1.08
N GLY A 92 30.10 -7.23 0.54
CA GLY A 92 30.56 -7.51 -0.83
C GLY A 92 29.46 -7.92 -1.78
#